data_AF-A0A660N5D7-F1
#
_entry.id   AF-A0A660N5D7-F1
#
_cell.length_a   1.000
_cell.length_b   1.000
_cell.length_c   1.000
_cell.angle_alpha   90.00
_cell.angle_beta   90.00
_cell.angle_gamma   90.00
#
_symmetry.space_group_name_H-M   'P 1'
#
loop_
_entity.id
_entity.type
_entity.pdbx_description
1 polymer ?
#
loop_
_entity_poly.entity_id
_entity_poly.type
_entity_poly.pdbx_seq_one_letter_code
_entity_poly.pdbx_strand_id
1 'polypeptide(L)'
;MTIDHLHIIGDVFDRGPRADMIMEELIHFGELDIQWGNHDVEWMGAASGNSALVCSALRSAFGYNNFDVLEDGYGINLRPISMFAARVYKDDPCERFYPKILDENIYDAVDPVQAAKMHKAIAIIMFKLDGNMIKAHPEYHMEERLVLEKIDYKRGVICLNGKEYPLRDSYFPTIDPKNPYQLTTEEEELVEVLTHSFEHSAVLKKHMQFLYAKGSMYLCYNNNLLFHACLPTDADGNFSKMEVEGTEYAGRELMEALERVIRDAYFLPTHHRRKKNCVDMMWYLWCGPKSPLFGKDAMKTFENYFVEDEKARVELPNAYYKLCEKEEFCDKVFKEFRMDTKQSHIINGHMPVKLKDGEKPIRANGKMFVIDGGLSKAYQKKTGIAGYTLIFTSRRLMLAEHSPFHLEKEKAAHVHIVETVEKRITVGQTDIGKELQVRIDDLKELADAYQKGHLKERIQ
;
A
#
# COMPACT_ATOMS: atom_id res chain seq x y z
N MET A 1 -16.77 -15.25 -20.68
CA MET A 1 -16.10 -13.96 -20.90
C MET A 1 -14.62 -14.25 -20.71
N THR A 2 -13.77 -14.06 -21.71
CA THR A 2 -12.32 -14.20 -21.55
C THR A 2 -11.76 -12.84 -21.15
N ILE A 3 -11.08 -12.77 -20.01
CA ILE A 3 -10.38 -11.55 -19.57
C ILE A 3 -9.07 -11.50 -20.35
N ASP A 4 -8.83 -10.39 -21.06
CA ASP A 4 -7.63 -10.18 -21.87
C ASP A 4 -6.45 -9.75 -21.00
N HIS A 5 -6.70 -8.82 -20.06
CA HIS A 5 -5.72 -8.32 -19.11
C HIS A 5 -6.42 -7.92 -17.81
N LEU A 6 -5.80 -8.23 -16.66
CA LEU A 6 -6.29 -7.86 -15.33
C LEU A 6 -5.40 -6.76 -14.72
N HIS A 7 -6.00 -5.64 -14.35
CA HIS A 7 -5.31 -4.56 -13.63
C HIS A 7 -5.68 -4.62 -12.15
N ILE A 8 -4.68 -4.80 -11.27
CA ILE A 8 -4.88 -4.77 -9.81
C ILE A 8 -4.38 -3.44 -9.26
N ILE A 9 -5.27 -2.65 -8.67
CA ILE A 9 -4.92 -1.34 -8.08
C ILE A 9 -4.63 -1.49 -6.58
N GLY A 10 -3.55 -2.22 -6.29
CA GLY A 10 -2.86 -2.28 -5.00
C GLY A 10 -3.63 -2.80 -3.79
N ASP A 11 -2.90 -2.78 -2.66
CA ASP A 11 -3.30 -3.19 -1.32
C ASP A 11 -3.79 -4.63 -1.26
N VAL A 12 -3.02 -5.57 -1.80
CA VAL A 12 -3.33 -7.01 -1.69
C VAL A 12 -3.32 -7.45 -0.23
N PHE A 13 -2.39 -6.90 0.55
CA PHE A 13 -2.17 -7.27 1.96
C PHE A 13 -3.14 -6.62 2.96
N ASP A 14 -4.11 -5.83 2.49
CA ASP A 14 -5.22 -5.28 3.31
C ASP A 14 -6.58 -5.96 3.01
N ARG A 15 -6.65 -6.93 2.09
CA ARG A 15 -7.93 -7.48 1.61
C ARG A 15 -8.51 -8.63 2.42
N GLY A 16 -7.82 -9.11 3.47
CA GLY A 16 -8.36 -10.15 4.34
C GLY A 16 -7.29 -11.00 5.03
N PRO A 17 -7.70 -12.14 5.62
CA PRO A 17 -6.83 -12.96 6.46
C PRO A 17 -5.85 -13.84 5.69
N ARG A 18 -5.95 -13.92 4.35
CA ARG A 18 -5.18 -14.85 3.50
C ARG A 18 -4.62 -14.19 2.24
N ALA A 19 -3.80 -13.16 2.43
CA ALA A 19 -3.12 -12.48 1.32
C ALA A 19 -2.22 -13.44 0.52
N ASP A 20 -1.64 -14.45 1.18
CA ASP A 20 -0.86 -15.52 0.57
C ASP A 20 -1.66 -16.29 -0.50
N MET A 21 -2.93 -16.61 -0.24
CA MET A 21 -3.79 -17.29 -1.20
C MET A 21 -4.14 -16.38 -2.38
N ILE A 22 -4.42 -15.09 -2.13
CA ILE A 22 -4.67 -14.11 -3.19
C ILE A 22 -3.46 -14.03 -4.13
N MET A 23 -2.25 -13.96 -3.57
CA MET A 23 -1.02 -13.94 -4.36
C MET A 23 -0.83 -15.20 -5.19
N GLU A 24 -1.13 -16.39 -4.65
CA GLU A 24 -1.09 -17.62 -5.44
C GLU A 24 -2.09 -17.58 -6.61
N GLU A 25 -3.33 -17.16 -6.39
CA GLU A 25 -4.32 -17.02 -7.46
C GLU A 25 -3.87 -16.05 -8.56
N LEU A 26 -3.32 -14.89 -8.17
CA LEU A 26 -2.80 -13.89 -9.11
C LEU A 26 -1.64 -14.44 -9.95
N ILE A 27 -0.74 -15.21 -9.34
CA ILE A 27 0.39 -15.84 -10.05
C ILE A 27 -0.10 -16.78 -11.18
N HIS A 28 -1.25 -17.43 -11.00
CA HIS A 28 -1.81 -18.37 -11.99
C HIS A 28 -2.69 -17.71 -13.07
N PHE A 29 -3.09 -16.45 -12.91
CA PHE A 29 -4.04 -15.78 -13.81
C PHE A 29 -3.45 -15.46 -15.21
N GLY A 30 -2.13 -15.33 -15.33
CA GLY A 30 -1.41 -15.15 -16.61
C GLY A 30 -1.11 -13.69 -16.96
N GLU A 31 -2.09 -12.99 -17.55
CA GLU A 31 -1.94 -11.60 -18.05
C GLU A 31 -2.51 -10.59 -17.06
N LEU A 32 -1.62 -10.02 -16.23
CA LEU A 32 -1.96 -8.99 -15.27
C LEU A 32 -0.80 -8.04 -14.99
N ASP A 33 -1.16 -6.88 -14.44
CA ASP A 33 -0.27 -5.92 -13.79
C ASP A 33 -0.83 -5.42 -12.45
N ILE A 34 0.05 -4.84 -11.63
CA ILE A 34 -0.26 -4.39 -10.27
C ILE A 34 0.27 -2.96 -10.06
N GLN A 35 -0.57 -2.02 -9.63
CA GLN A 35 -0.09 -0.73 -9.14
C GLN A 35 0.00 -0.79 -7.63
N TRP A 36 1.22 -0.72 -7.08
CA TRP A 36 1.47 -0.96 -5.66
C TRP A 36 0.72 0.04 -4.77
N GLY A 37 0.10 -0.48 -3.72
CA GLY A 37 -0.47 0.31 -2.63
C GLY A 37 0.46 0.46 -1.44
N ASN A 38 0.03 1.21 -0.42
CA ASN A 38 0.83 1.39 0.77
C ASN A 38 0.98 0.08 1.55
N HIS A 39 -0.06 -0.76 1.62
CA HIS A 39 0.05 -2.07 2.28
C HIS A 39 0.94 -3.05 1.50
N ASP A 40 1.01 -2.93 0.18
CA ASP A 40 1.97 -3.73 -0.59
C ASP A 40 3.41 -3.30 -0.26
N VAL A 41 3.66 -1.99 -0.21
CA VAL A 41 4.99 -1.44 0.13
C VAL A 41 5.39 -1.72 1.58
N GLU A 42 4.43 -1.77 2.52
CA GLU A 42 4.67 -2.24 3.90
C GLU A 42 5.31 -3.64 3.89
N TRP A 43 4.67 -4.59 3.19
CA TRP A 43 5.15 -5.97 3.12
C TRP A 43 6.42 -6.13 2.27
N MET A 44 6.54 -5.38 1.17
CA MET A 44 7.74 -5.33 0.34
C MET A 44 8.95 -4.80 1.11
N GLY A 45 8.76 -3.78 1.94
CA GLY A 45 9.81 -3.23 2.81
C GLY A 45 10.14 -4.15 3.98
N ALA A 46 9.15 -4.81 4.58
CA ALA A 46 9.36 -5.83 5.61
C ALA A 46 10.20 -7.01 5.08
N ALA A 47 9.88 -7.51 3.88
CA ALA A 47 10.64 -8.55 3.20
C ALA A 47 12.04 -8.11 2.74
N SER A 48 12.30 -6.79 2.73
CA SER A 48 13.61 -6.20 2.42
C SER A 48 14.44 -5.88 3.68
N GLY A 49 13.96 -6.27 4.87
CA GLY A 49 14.68 -6.13 6.14
C GLY A 49 14.37 -4.86 6.93
N ASN A 50 13.33 -4.09 6.57
CA ASN A 50 12.92 -2.93 7.35
C ASN A 50 12.18 -3.38 8.63
N SER A 51 12.83 -3.30 9.78
CA SER A 51 12.28 -3.78 11.05
C SER A 51 11.04 -3.01 11.52
N ALA A 52 10.93 -1.71 11.22
CA ALA A 52 9.73 -0.93 11.53
C ALA A 52 8.51 -1.44 10.75
N LEU A 53 8.70 -1.74 9.45
CA LEU A 53 7.66 -2.32 8.61
C LEU A 53 7.33 -3.77 8.97
N VAL A 54 8.31 -4.58 9.41
CA VAL A 54 8.04 -5.91 9.98
C VAL A 54 7.11 -5.80 11.19
N CYS A 55 7.42 -4.89 12.12
CA CYS A 55 6.58 -4.67 13.29
C CYS A 55 5.21 -4.10 12.92
N SER A 56 5.14 -3.24 11.90
CA SER A 56 3.88 -2.70 11.38
C SER A 56 3.00 -3.80 10.78
N ALA A 57 3.55 -4.68 9.94
CA ALA A 57 2.83 -5.80 9.33
C ALA A 57 2.29 -6.77 10.40
N LEU A 58 3.13 -7.14 11.38
CA LEU A 58 2.72 -7.98 12.52
C LEU A 58 1.63 -7.31 13.36
N ARG A 59 1.78 -6.01 13.67
CA ARG A 59 0.78 -5.23 14.40
C ARG A 59 -0.56 -5.22 13.66
N SER A 60 -0.53 -4.98 12.35
CA SER A 60 -1.72 -5.01 11.49
C SER A 60 -2.39 -6.39 11.55
N ALA A 61 -1.62 -7.47 11.37
CA ALA A 61 -2.12 -8.84 11.39
C ALA A 61 -2.73 -9.22 12.75
N PHE A 62 -2.04 -8.96 13.86
CA PHE A 62 -2.55 -9.25 15.20
C PHE A 62 -3.82 -8.43 15.50
N GLY A 63 -3.87 -7.16 15.11
CA GLY A 63 -5.03 -6.30 15.32
C GLY A 63 -6.31 -6.76 14.60
N TYR A 64 -6.18 -7.52 13.51
CA TYR A 64 -7.30 -8.05 12.73
C TYR A 64 -7.47 -9.57 12.83
N ASN A 65 -6.77 -10.21 13.77
CA ASN A 65 -6.78 -11.66 13.96
C ASN A 65 -6.21 -12.47 12.77
N ASN A 66 -5.38 -11.88 11.90
CA ASN A 66 -4.83 -12.55 10.73
C ASN A 66 -3.57 -13.36 11.09
N PHE A 67 -3.69 -14.36 11.96
CA PHE A 67 -2.55 -15.21 12.35
C PHE A 67 -2.21 -16.24 11.26
N ASP A 68 -3.24 -16.79 10.58
CA ASP A 68 -3.06 -17.79 9.51
C ASP A 68 -2.13 -17.30 8.38
N VAL A 69 -2.19 -16.03 7.96
CA VAL A 69 -1.27 -15.52 6.91
C VAL A 69 0.18 -15.50 7.38
N LEU A 70 0.43 -15.31 8.67
CA LEU A 70 1.78 -15.23 9.22
C LEU A 70 2.39 -16.63 9.38
N GLU A 71 1.74 -17.53 10.11
CA GLU A 71 2.27 -18.85 10.43
C GLU A 71 2.05 -19.86 9.29
N ASP A 72 0.80 -20.20 8.96
CA ASP A 72 0.48 -21.12 7.84
C ASP A 72 0.90 -20.56 6.46
N GLY A 73 0.57 -19.30 6.17
CA GLY A 73 0.80 -18.70 4.85
C GLY A 73 2.26 -18.42 4.55
N TYR A 74 2.96 -17.71 5.44
CA TYR A 74 4.34 -17.27 5.22
C TYR A 74 5.40 -17.97 6.07
N GLY A 75 5.02 -18.87 6.99
CA GLY A 75 5.99 -19.61 7.81
C GLY A 75 6.72 -18.74 8.85
N ILE A 76 6.14 -17.62 9.26
CA ILE A 76 6.71 -16.71 10.25
C ILE A 76 6.49 -17.27 11.65
N ASN A 77 7.57 -17.60 12.36
CA ASN A 77 7.47 -18.18 13.70
C ASN A 77 7.06 -17.14 14.75
N LEU A 78 5.85 -17.26 15.31
CA LEU A 78 5.33 -16.31 16.32
C LEU A 78 5.64 -16.70 17.76
N ARG A 79 6.25 -17.86 18.00
CA ARG A 79 6.62 -18.30 19.35
C ARG A 79 7.50 -17.29 20.11
N PRO A 80 8.53 -16.66 19.51
CA PRO A 80 9.36 -15.69 20.22
C PRO A 80 8.56 -14.49 20.75
N ILE A 81 7.72 -13.88 19.92
CA ILE A 81 6.87 -12.75 20.32
C ILE A 81 5.80 -13.17 21.33
N SER A 82 5.23 -14.36 21.18
CA SER A 82 4.26 -14.91 22.15
C SER A 82 4.89 -15.06 23.55
N MET A 83 6.07 -15.69 23.63
CA MET A 83 6.80 -15.86 24.91
C MET A 83 7.24 -14.53 25.51
N PHE A 84 7.75 -13.61 24.67
CA PHE A 84 8.13 -12.27 25.10
C PHE A 84 6.93 -11.52 25.69
N ALA A 85 5.82 -11.46 24.96
CA ALA A 85 4.63 -10.72 25.37
C ALA A 85 4.03 -11.25 26.68
N ALA A 86 3.94 -12.58 26.84
CA ALA A 86 3.44 -13.20 28.06
C ALA A 86 4.29 -12.83 29.29
N ARG A 87 5.63 -12.83 29.14
CA ARG A 87 6.57 -12.54 30.22
C ARG A 87 6.62 -11.05 30.59
N VAL A 88 6.57 -10.16 29.59
CA VAL A 88 6.70 -8.71 29.77
C VAL A 88 5.40 -8.11 30.31
N TYR A 89 4.25 -8.50 29.73
CA TYR A 89 2.96 -7.90 30.08
C TYR A 89 2.23 -8.66 31.20
N LYS A 90 2.60 -9.91 31.52
CA LYS A 90 2.12 -10.68 32.68
C LYS A 90 0.60 -10.63 32.83
N ASP A 91 0.10 -9.93 33.85
CA ASP A 91 -1.32 -9.81 34.20
C ASP A 91 -2.00 -8.58 33.57
N ASP A 92 -1.29 -7.79 32.75
CA ASP A 92 -1.89 -6.68 32.00
C ASP A 92 -2.99 -7.21 31.08
N PRO A 93 -4.25 -6.74 31.24
CA PRO A 93 -5.37 -7.20 30.43
C PRO A 93 -5.26 -6.76 28.98
N CYS A 94 -4.47 -5.72 28.65
CA CYS A 94 -4.27 -5.24 27.28
C CYS A 94 -5.58 -4.97 26.52
N GLU A 95 -6.64 -4.52 27.20
CA GLU A 95 -8.02 -4.48 26.68
C GLU A 95 -8.16 -3.74 25.33
N ARG A 96 -7.35 -2.71 25.10
CA ARG A 96 -7.37 -1.90 23.87
C ARG A 96 -6.71 -2.58 22.67
N PHE A 97 -5.97 -3.65 22.90
CA PHE A 97 -5.23 -4.39 21.90
C PHE A 97 -5.88 -5.72 21.53
N TYR A 98 -7.08 -6.01 22.05
CA TYR A 98 -7.83 -7.18 21.61
C TYR A 98 -8.04 -7.17 20.09
N PRO A 99 -7.86 -8.33 19.44
CA PRO A 99 -8.03 -8.44 17.99
C PRO A 99 -9.48 -8.14 17.61
N LYS A 100 -9.66 -7.43 16.50
CA LYS A 100 -10.95 -7.29 15.84
C LYS A 100 -11.22 -8.57 15.05
N ILE A 101 -12.00 -9.48 15.63
CA ILE A 101 -12.37 -10.74 14.98
C ILE A 101 -13.40 -10.45 13.89
N LEU A 102 -12.93 -10.32 12.65
CA LEU A 102 -13.76 -10.22 11.45
C LEU A 102 -13.91 -11.57 10.74
N ASP A 103 -12.91 -12.43 10.93
CA ASP A 103 -12.78 -13.79 10.44
C ASP A 103 -12.19 -14.66 11.55
N GLU A 104 -12.64 -15.91 11.62
CA GLU A 104 -12.08 -16.91 12.53
C GLU A 104 -10.90 -17.60 11.84
N ASN A 105 -9.79 -17.77 12.57
CA ASN A 105 -8.65 -18.52 12.07
C ASN A 105 -8.99 -20.00 11.98
N ILE A 106 -8.53 -20.63 10.89
CA ILE A 106 -8.79 -22.04 10.64
C ILE A 106 -7.66 -22.89 11.23
N TYR A 107 -6.42 -22.40 11.17
CA TYR A 107 -5.23 -23.16 11.54
C TYR A 107 -4.58 -22.63 12.82
N ASP A 108 -4.40 -21.31 12.92
CA ASP A 108 -3.63 -20.68 13.99
C ASP A 108 -4.54 -19.85 14.91
N ALA A 109 -5.31 -20.57 15.73
CA ALA A 109 -6.14 -19.98 16.76
C ALA A 109 -5.29 -19.58 17.98
N VAL A 110 -5.13 -18.27 18.19
CA VAL A 110 -4.46 -17.71 19.37
C VAL A 110 -5.50 -17.25 20.38
N ASP A 111 -5.28 -17.56 21.66
CA ASP A 111 -6.13 -17.03 22.74
C ASP A 111 -6.20 -15.49 22.67
N PRO A 112 -7.40 -14.87 22.71
CA PRO A 112 -7.55 -13.43 22.54
C PRO A 112 -6.75 -12.58 23.54
N VAL A 113 -6.55 -13.05 24.78
CA VAL A 113 -5.74 -12.34 25.78
C VAL A 113 -4.28 -12.35 25.37
N GLN A 114 -3.80 -13.51 24.93
CA GLN A 114 -2.44 -13.65 24.44
C GLN A 114 -2.20 -12.83 23.16
N ALA A 115 -3.15 -12.85 22.22
CA ALA A 115 -3.12 -12.02 21.02
C ALA A 115 -3.06 -10.53 21.38
N ALA A 116 -3.83 -10.07 22.37
CA ALA A 116 -3.81 -8.69 22.84
C ALA A 116 -2.43 -8.29 23.40
N LYS A 117 -1.78 -9.16 24.17
CA LYS A 117 -0.41 -8.93 24.68
C LYS A 117 0.60 -8.85 23.55
N MET A 118 0.54 -9.76 22.58
CA MET A 118 1.42 -9.76 21.40
C MET A 118 1.23 -8.47 20.59
N HIS A 119 -0.02 -8.05 20.38
CA HIS A 119 -0.37 -6.82 19.68
C HIS A 119 0.13 -5.57 20.40
N LYS A 120 -0.04 -5.48 21.73
CA LYS A 120 0.52 -4.37 22.52
C LYS A 120 2.04 -4.34 22.46
N ALA A 121 2.69 -5.49 22.65
CA ALA A 121 4.14 -5.63 22.61
C ALA A 121 4.72 -5.13 21.28
N ILE A 122 4.21 -5.65 20.16
CA ILE A 122 4.72 -5.27 18.84
C ILE A 122 4.39 -3.81 18.49
N ALA A 123 3.26 -3.27 18.95
CA ALA A 123 2.92 -1.86 18.75
C ALA A 123 3.92 -0.93 19.48
N ILE A 124 4.29 -1.25 20.72
CA ILE A 124 5.29 -0.46 21.47
C ILE A 124 6.66 -0.52 20.79
N ILE A 125 7.10 -1.70 20.35
CA ILE A 125 8.35 -1.88 19.60
C ILE A 125 8.31 -1.08 18.29
N MET A 126 7.21 -1.15 17.54
CA MET A 126 7.00 -0.38 16.30
C MET A 126 7.15 1.12 16.56
N PHE A 127 6.52 1.69 17.59
CA PHE A 127 6.64 3.13 17.88
C PHE A 127 8.07 3.55 18.25
N LYS A 128 8.84 2.66 18.89
CA LYS A 128 10.27 2.89 19.14
C LYS A 128 11.06 2.93 17.84
N LEU A 129 10.85 1.95 16.96
CA LEU A 129 11.50 1.86 15.65
C LEU A 129 11.12 3.03 14.73
N ASP A 130 9.86 3.43 14.70
CA ASP A 130 9.38 4.61 13.96
C ASP A 130 10.13 5.87 14.40
N GLY A 131 10.29 6.09 15.72
CA GLY A 131 11.04 7.24 16.21
C GLY A 131 12.53 7.18 15.89
N ASN A 132 13.13 5.99 15.85
CA ASN A 132 14.51 5.82 15.39
C ASN A 132 14.62 6.14 13.89
N MET A 133 13.63 5.75 13.08
CA MET A 133 13.57 6.07 11.65
C MET A 133 13.48 7.58 11.42
N ILE A 134 12.59 8.26 12.14
CA ILE A 134 12.42 9.72 12.07
C ILE A 134 13.73 10.44 12.45
N LYS A 135 14.41 9.98 13.50
CA LYS A 135 15.69 10.57 13.94
C LYS A 135 16.83 10.32 12.98
N ALA A 136 16.81 9.20 12.25
CA ALA A 136 17.80 8.88 11.22
C ALA A 136 17.60 9.66 9.92
N HIS A 137 16.36 10.09 9.64
CA HIS A 137 15.95 10.79 8.41
C HIS A 137 15.22 12.11 8.68
N PRO A 138 15.91 13.15 9.21
CA PRO A 138 15.31 14.46 9.45
C PRO A 138 14.76 15.12 8.16
N GLU A 139 15.27 14.75 6.99
CA GLU A 139 14.77 15.18 5.68
C GLU A 139 13.31 14.76 5.41
N TYR A 140 12.77 13.80 6.16
CA TYR A 140 11.37 13.38 6.03
C TYR A 140 10.38 14.33 6.70
N HIS A 141 10.85 15.25 7.56
CA HIS A 141 10.02 16.22 8.27
C HIS A 141 8.86 15.58 9.05
N MET A 142 9.16 14.49 9.77
CA MET A 142 8.20 13.68 10.53
C MET A 142 8.35 13.81 12.05
N GLU A 143 9.05 14.83 12.54
CA GLU A 143 9.34 15.04 13.97
C GLU A 143 8.07 15.15 14.82
N GLU A 144 6.96 15.62 14.23
CA GLU A 144 5.66 15.64 14.90
C GLU A 144 5.13 14.24 15.26
N ARG A 145 5.69 13.19 14.67
CA ARG A 145 5.37 11.78 14.95
C ARG A 145 6.30 11.14 15.97
N LEU A 146 7.22 11.90 16.57
CA LEU A 146 7.92 11.50 17.79
C LEU A 146 6.94 11.54 18.99
N VAL A 147 6.00 10.59 19.04
CA VAL A 147 4.89 10.58 20.00
C VAL A 147 5.29 10.15 21.41
N LEU A 148 6.28 9.26 21.56
CA LEU A 148 6.67 8.73 22.87
C LEU A 148 7.33 9.80 23.75
N GLU A 149 8.15 10.69 23.19
CA GLU A 149 8.73 11.81 23.95
C GLU A 149 7.72 12.90 24.32
N LYS A 150 6.50 12.86 23.76
CA LYS A 150 5.40 13.80 24.07
C LYS A 150 4.53 13.33 25.25
N ILE A 151 4.85 12.18 25.85
CA ILE A 151 4.11 11.59 26.96
C ILE A 151 4.67 12.09 28.30
N ASP A 152 3.79 12.60 29.16
CA ASP A 152 4.06 12.71 30.60
C ASP A 152 3.68 11.39 31.28
N TYR A 153 4.67 10.52 31.44
CA TYR A 153 4.51 9.18 32.02
C TYR A 153 4.05 9.19 33.48
N LYS A 154 4.31 10.28 34.22
CA LYS A 154 3.88 10.38 35.63
C LYS A 154 2.41 10.76 35.73
N ARG A 155 1.97 11.70 34.89
CA ARG A 155 0.58 12.16 34.85
C ARG A 155 -0.32 11.25 34.01
N GLY A 156 0.25 10.43 33.13
CA GLY A 156 -0.50 9.58 32.22
C GLY A 156 -1.22 10.38 31.13
N VAL A 157 -0.57 11.43 30.62
CA VAL A 157 -1.13 12.30 29.57
C VAL A 157 -0.13 12.46 28.42
N ILE A 158 -0.64 12.73 27.21
CA ILE A 158 0.17 13.07 26.04
C ILE A 158 -0.18 14.46 25.53
N CYS A 159 0.81 15.24 25.12
CA CYS A 159 0.61 16.54 24.49
C CYS A 159 0.70 16.42 22.97
N LEU A 160 -0.42 16.62 22.26
CA LEU A 160 -0.48 16.62 20.80
C LEU A 160 -0.99 17.97 20.31
N ASN A 161 -0.25 18.63 19.42
CA ASN A 161 -0.61 19.94 18.86
C ASN A 161 -0.96 21.01 19.93
N GLY A 162 -0.23 21.01 21.05
CA GLY A 162 -0.46 21.93 22.16
C GLY A 162 -1.68 21.62 23.05
N LYS A 163 -2.36 20.48 22.83
CA LYS A 163 -3.47 20.02 23.67
C LYS A 163 -3.06 18.76 24.44
N GLU A 164 -3.38 18.71 25.72
CA GLU A 164 -3.20 17.53 26.57
C GLU A 164 -4.36 16.55 26.43
N TYR A 165 -4.02 15.26 26.38
CA TYR A 165 -4.96 14.15 26.30
C TYR A 165 -4.63 13.08 27.35
N PRO A 166 -5.58 12.63 28.18
CA PRO A 166 -5.39 11.47 29.03
C PRO A 166 -5.13 10.21 28.20
N LEU A 167 -4.14 9.41 28.61
CA LEU A 167 -3.88 8.11 28.01
C LEU A 167 -4.94 7.09 28.45
N ARG A 168 -5.45 6.31 27.50
CA ARG A 168 -6.37 5.19 27.75
C ARG A 168 -5.68 3.97 28.35
N ASP A 169 -4.36 3.88 28.15
CA ASP A 169 -3.49 2.84 28.66
C ASP A 169 -2.13 3.50 28.95
N SER A 170 -1.63 3.34 30.18
CA SER A 170 -0.41 3.96 30.66
C SER A 170 0.63 2.93 31.15
N TYR A 171 0.41 1.64 30.89
CA TYR A 171 1.35 0.59 31.29
C TYR A 171 2.35 0.30 30.17
N PHE A 172 3.57 0.83 30.34
CA PHE A 172 4.68 0.73 29.38
C PHE A 172 5.92 0.07 30.03
N PRO A 173 5.93 -1.27 30.22
CA PRO A 173 6.96 -1.94 30.99
C PRO A 173 8.37 -1.87 30.36
N THR A 174 8.48 -1.57 29.07
CA THR A 174 9.75 -1.54 28.34
C THR A 174 10.19 -0.14 27.91
N ILE A 175 9.45 0.92 28.23
CA ILE A 175 9.82 2.29 27.86
C ILE A 175 10.59 2.95 29.01
N ASP A 176 11.80 3.42 28.73
CA ASP A 176 12.50 4.39 29.59
C ASP A 176 12.08 5.81 29.20
N PRO A 177 11.39 6.59 30.06
CA PRO A 177 10.99 7.96 29.77
C PRO A 177 12.14 8.90 29.37
N LYS A 178 13.39 8.59 29.74
CA LYS A 178 14.55 9.40 29.34
C LYS A 178 15.04 9.08 27.93
N ASN A 179 14.84 7.85 27.48
CA ASN A 179 15.25 7.35 26.17
C ASN A 179 14.09 6.56 25.53
N PRO A 180 12.96 7.20 25.22
CA PRO A 180 11.71 6.49 24.97
C PRO A 180 11.72 5.63 23.70
N TYR A 181 12.67 5.85 22.79
CA TYR A 181 12.85 5.10 21.53
C TYR A 181 13.90 4.00 21.61
N GLN A 182 14.57 3.84 22.75
CA GLN A 182 15.56 2.79 22.93
C GLN A 182 14.85 1.44 23.08
N LEU A 183 15.24 0.49 22.24
CA LEU A 183 14.86 -0.90 22.42
C LEU A 183 15.64 -1.47 23.62
N THR A 184 14.97 -2.29 24.42
CA THR A 184 15.65 -3.14 25.39
C THR A 184 16.40 -4.25 24.64
N THR A 185 17.44 -4.84 25.24
CA THR A 185 18.19 -5.94 24.61
C THR A 185 17.29 -7.08 24.14
N GLU A 186 16.27 -7.42 24.92
CA GLU A 186 15.31 -8.47 24.56
C GLU A 186 14.38 -8.06 23.39
N GLU A 187 14.04 -6.78 23.27
CA GLU A 187 13.31 -6.27 22.10
C GLU A 187 14.19 -6.26 20.85
N GLU A 188 15.49 -5.93 20.98
CA GLU A 188 16.46 -5.98 19.88
C GLU A 188 16.60 -7.40 19.33
N GLU A 189 16.83 -8.39 20.21
CA GLU A 189 16.93 -9.81 19.84
C GLU A 189 15.63 -10.31 19.18
N LEU A 190 14.47 -9.93 19.72
CA LEU A 190 13.17 -10.29 19.17
C LEU A 190 12.97 -9.70 17.75
N VAL A 191 13.28 -8.43 17.57
CA VAL A 191 13.16 -7.74 16.27
C VAL A 191 14.09 -8.36 15.24
N GLU A 192 15.30 -8.72 15.63
CA GLU A 192 16.25 -9.41 14.73
C GLU A 192 15.68 -10.75 14.24
N VAL A 193 15.16 -11.58 15.16
CA VAL A 193 14.56 -12.88 14.82
C VAL A 193 13.34 -12.74 13.91
N LEU A 194 12.46 -11.78 14.21
CA LEU A 194 11.27 -11.51 13.38
C LEU A 194 11.65 -11.00 12.00
N THR A 195 12.60 -10.05 11.92
CA THR A 195 13.06 -9.49 10.64
C THR A 195 13.69 -10.57 9.78
N HIS A 196 14.57 -11.39 10.36
CA HIS A 196 15.17 -12.52 9.66
C HIS A 196 14.12 -13.52 9.15
N SER A 197 13.02 -13.73 9.89
CA SER A 197 11.93 -14.61 9.46
C SER A 197 11.22 -14.09 8.20
N PHE A 198 10.99 -12.78 8.10
CA PHE A 198 10.41 -12.16 6.90
C PHE A 198 11.36 -12.23 5.71
N GLU A 199 12.64 -11.89 5.89
CA GLU A 199 13.64 -11.89 4.81
C GLU A 199 13.87 -13.28 4.19
N HIS A 200 13.72 -14.34 5.00
CA HIS A 200 14.04 -15.72 4.60
C HIS A 200 12.81 -16.59 4.34
N SER A 201 11.59 -16.07 4.47
CA SER A 201 10.39 -16.79 4.10
C SER A 201 10.37 -17.07 2.59
N ALA A 202 10.41 -18.36 2.22
CA ALA A 202 10.46 -18.77 0.81
C ALA A 202 9.19 -18.39 0.04
N VAL A 203 8.02 -18.54 0.68
CA VAL A 203 6.72 -18.19 0.09
C VAL A 203 6.61 -16.67 -0.06
N LEU A 204 6.92 -15.90 0.99
CA LEU A 204 6.88 -14.45 0.92
C LEU A 204 7.84 -13.94 -0.15
N LYS A 205 9.05 -14.48 -0.24
CA LYS A 205 10.03 -14.13 -1.27
C LYS A 205 9.50 -14.36 -2.68
N LYS A 206 8.86 -15.51 -2.94
CA LYS A 206 8.21 -15.81 -4.23
C LYS A 206 7.14 -14.77 -4.57
N HIS A 207 6.29 -14.43 -3.61
CA HIS A 207 5.20 -13.45 -3.81
C HIS A 207 5.74 -12.03 -4.02
N MET A 208 6.75 -11.61 -3.26
CA MET A 208 7.41 -10.32 -3.46
C MET A 208 8.07 -10.23 -4.84
N GLN A 209 8.77 -11.27 -5.28
CA GLN A 209 9.35 -11.31 -6.63
C GLN A 209 8.29 -11.14 -7.72
N PHE A 210 7.10 -11.74 -7.53
CA PHE A 210 5.97 -11.54 -8.43
C PHE A 210 5.47 -10.09 -8.42
N LEU A 211 5.29 -9.46 -7.24
CA LEU A 211 4.91 -8.05 -7.14
C LEU A 211 5.93 -7.13 -7.82
N TYR A 212 7.23 -7.39 -7.68
CA TYR A 212 8.26 -6.63 -8.38
C TYR A 212 8.23 -6.87 -9.89
N ALA A 213 7.94 -8.09 -10.34
CA ALA A 213 7.93 -8.44 -11.75
C ALA A 213 6.70 -7.90 -12.51
N LYS A 214 5.55 -7.87 -11.84
CA LYS A 214 4.26 -7.46 -12.44
C LYS A 214 3.78 -6.09 -11.99
N GLY A 215 4.47 -5.46 -11.05
CA GLY A 215 4.03 -4.19 -10.48
C GLY A 215 4.91 -2.99 -10.77
N SER A 216 4.30 -1.83 -10.58
CA SER A 216 4.87 -0.50 -10.79
C SER A 216 4.18 0.54 -9.90
N MET A 217 4.77 1.74 -9.79
CA MET A 217 4.13 2.86 -9.09
C MET A 217 2.91 3.41 -9.82
N TYR A 218 2.93 3.32 -11.15
CA TYR A 218 1.82 3.66 -12.03
C TYR A 218 1.94 2.91 -13.36
N LEU A 219 0.86 2.87 -14.13
CA LEU A 219 0.87 2.35 -15.50
C LEU A 219 -0.02 3.21 -16.40
N CYS A 220 0.46 3.57 -17.58
CA CYS A 220 -0.37 4.11 -18.65
C CYS A 220 -0.74 2.97 -19.59
N TYR A 221 -2.03 2.63 -19.68
CA TYR A 221 -2.51 1.51 -20.50
C TYR A 221 -3.85 1.82 -21.18
N ASN A 222 -3.87 1.84 -22.51
CA ASN A 222 -5.04 2.11 -23.35
C ASN A 222 -5.77 3.40 -22.94
N ASN A 223 -5.03 4.50 -22.79
CA ASN A 223 -5.47 5.80 -22.28
C ASN A 223 -5.94 5.81 -20.82
N ASN A 224 -5.72 4.74 -20.05
CA ASN A 224 -5.96 4.74 -18.61
C ASN A 224 -4.65 4.99 -17.86
N LEU A 225 -4.65 5.94 -16.94
CA LEU A 225 -3.57 6.16 -15.99
C LEU A 225 -3.94 5.45 -14.69
N LEU A 226 -3.23 4.38 -14.39
CA LEU A 226 -3.46 3.53 -13.23
C LEU A 226 -2.44 3.89 -12.14
N PHE A 227 -2.89 4.19 -10.92
CA PHE A 227 -2.04 4.26 -9.72
C PHE A 227 -2.89 4.11 -8.46
N HIS A 228 -2.30 3.62 -7.38
CA HIS A 228 -3.07 3.22 -6.21
C HIS A 228 -3.68 4.37 -5.40
N ALA A 229 -2.91 5.34 -4.91
CA ALA A 229 -3.42 6.30 -3.93
C ALA A 229 -3.50 7.74 -4.42
N CYS A 230 -2.38 8.43 -4.63
CA CYS A 230 -2.42 9.84 -5.02
C CYS A 230 -1.17 10.31 -5.75
N LEU A 231 -1.23 11.54 -6.25
CA LEU A 231 -0.04 12.29 -6.68
C LEU A 231 0.23 13.39 -5.64
N PRO A 232 1.48 13.56 -5.16
CA PRO A 232 1.80 14.62 -4.22
C PRO A 232 1.55 15.99 -4.83
N THR A 233 0.66 16.78 -4.24
CA THR A 233 0.31 18.13 -4.71
C THR A 233 0.11 19.13 -3.58
N ASP A 234 0.35 20.40 -3.87
CA ASP A 234 -0.09 21.50 -3.00
C ASP A 234 -1.60 21.79 -3.16
N ALA A 235 -2.11 22.75 -2.40
CA ALA A 235 -3.52 23.14 -2.43
C ALA A 235 -3.94 23.85 -3.74
N ASP A 236 -2.98 24.43 -4.46
CA ASP A 236 -3.18 25.12 -5.75
C ASP A 236 -3.13 24.15 -6.93
N GLY A 237 -2.82 22.88 -6.67
CA GLY A 237 -2.75 21.81 -7.66
C GLY A 237 -1.44 21.75 -8.43
N ASN A 238 -0.36 22.32 -7.90
CA ASN A 238 0.99 22.07 -8.40
C ASN A 238 1.54 20.77 -7.80
N PHE A 239 2.31 20.05 -8.60
CA PHE A 239 3.00 18.85 -8.11
C PHE A 239 4.01 19.24 -7.05
N SER A 240 3.85 18.66 -5.87
CA SER A 240 4.75 18.88 -4.75
C SER A 240 6.07 18.21 -5.04
N LYS A 241 7.16 18.91 -4.70
CA LYS A 241 8.51 18.35 -4.78
C LYS A 241 8.81 17.50 -3.57
N MET A 242 9.58 16.44 -3.81
CA MET A 242 10.15 15.56 -2.81
C MET A 242 11.60 15.24 -3.20
N GLU A 243 12.49 15.25 -2.21
CA GLU A 243 13.87 14.82 -2.39
C GLU A 243 13.94 13.29 -2.41
N VAL A 244 14.57 12.73 -3.44
CA VAL A 244 14.88 11.31 -3.57
C VAL A 244 16.35 11.18 -3.91
N GLU A 245 17.12 10.55 -3.02
CA GLU A 245 18.58 10.39 -3.16
C GLU A 245 19.34 11.71 -3.46
N GLY A 246 18.95 12.81 -2.81
CA GLY A 246 19.59 14.12 -2.96
C GLY A 246 19.15 14.93 -4.18
N THR A 247 18.15 14.45 -4.93
CA THR A 247 17.58 15.16 -6.09
C THR A 247 16.09 15.43 -5.87
N GLU A 248 15.64 16.66 -6.12
CA GLU A 248 14.22 16.99 -6.08
C GLU A 248 13.50 16.47 -7.34
N TYR A 249 12.40 15.73 -7.12
CA TYR A 249 11.50 15.30 -8.19
C TYR A 249 10.06 15.74 -7.88
N ALA A 250 9.24 15.85 -8.93
CA ALA A 250 7.80 16.09 -8.82
C ALA A 250 7.05 15.37 -9.96
N GLY A 251 5.73 15.24 -9.83
CA GLY A 251 4.87 14.70 -10.89
C GLY A 251 5.26 13.27 -11.29
N ARG A 252 5.33 13.02 -12.61
CA ARG A 252 5.68 11.70 -13.15
C ARG A 252 7.10 11.29 -12.78
N GLU A 253 8.05 12.22 -12.84
CA GLU A 253 9.46 11.92 -12.55
C GLU A 253 9.68 11.48 -11.10
N LEU A 254 8.87 11.99 -10.16
CA LEU A 254 8.87 11.53 -8.77
C LEU A 254 8.42 10.07 -8.67
N MET A 255 7.33 9.69 -9.35
CA MET A 255 6.84 8.31 -9.35
C MET A 255 7.90 7.34 -9.92
N GLU A 256 8.56 7.74 -11.02
CA GLU A 256 9.65 6.96 -11.63
C GLU A 256 10.89 6.87 -10.72
N ALA A 257 11.22 7.94 -9.99
CA ALA A 257 12.32 7.94 -9.03
C ALA A 257 12.05 7.02 -7.83
N LEU A 258 10.84 7.10 -7.27
CA LEU A 258 10.43 6.24 -6.16
C LEU A 258 10.34 4.77 -6.59
N GLU A 259 9.87 4.47 -7.81
CA GLU A 259 9.89 3.10 -8.32
C GLU A 259 11.31 2.52 -8.38
N ARG A 260 12.29 3.31 -8.86
CA ARG A 260 13.71 2.87 -8.84
C ARG A 260 14.17 2.58 -7.41
N VAL A 261 13.83 3.44 -6.45
CA VAL A 261 14.18 3.23 -5.04
C VAL A 261 13.54 1.97 -4.47
N ILE A 262 12.26 1.72 -4.75
CA ILE A 262 11.54 0.52 -4.31
C ILE A 262 12.22 -0.75 -4.86
N ARG A 263 12.59 -0.76 -6.15
CA ARG A 263 13.31 -1.88 -6.76
C ARG A 263 14.72 -2.04 -6.16
N ASP A 264 15.44 -0.94 -5.97
CA ASP A 264 16.77 -0.94 -5.36
C ASP A 264 16.74 -1.43 -3.90
N ALA A 265 15.68 -1.11 -3.15
CA ALA A 265 15.47 -1.59 -1.78
C ALA A 265 15.48 -3.11 -1.71
N TYR A 266 14.99 -3.81 -2.73
CA TYR A 266 14.97 -5.27 -2.77
C TYR A 266 16.21 -5.88 -3.46
N PHE A 267 16.57 -5.40 -4.65
CA PHE A 267 17.57 -6.06 -5.50
C PHE A 267 19.01 -5.63 -5.25
N LEU A 268 19.28 -4.50 -4.59
CA LEU A 268 20.66 -4.14 -4.26
C LEU A 268 21.25 -5.12 -3.23
N PRO A 269 22.55 -5.45 -3.34
CA PRO A 269 23.26 -6.21 -2.31
C PRO A 269 23.22 -5.52 -0.95
N THR A 270 23.19 -6.30 0.13
CA THR A 270 23.10 -5.79 1.52
C THR A 270 24.18 -4.76 1.87
N HIS A 271 25.40 -4.93 1.34
CA HIS A 271 26.55 -4.06 1.57
C HIS A 271 26.61 -2.85 0.63
N HIS A 272 25.64 -2.69 -0.28
CA HIS A 272 25.59 -1.53 -1.17
C HIS A 272 25.24 -0.27 -0.39
N ARG A 273 26.01 0.82 -0.58
CA ARG A 273 25.86 2.07 0.19
C ARG A 273 24.46 2.69 0.21
N ARG A 274 23.67 2.45 -0.84
CA ARG A 274 22.30 2.97 -1.00
C ARG A 274 21.23 2.07 -0.38
N LYS A 275 21.54 0.79 -0.14
CA LYS A 275 20.55 -0.24 0.26
C LYS A 275 19.72 0.21 1.45
N LYS A 276 20.38 0.67 2.52
CA LYS A 276 19.72 1.11 3.74
C LYS A 276 18.71 2.24 3.47
N ASN A 277 19.15 3.32 2.82
CA ASN A 277 18.26 4.45 2.53
C ASN A 277 17.10 4.05 1.60
N CYS A 278 17.31 3.14 0.64
CA CYS A 278 16.23 2.63 -0.19
C CYS A 278 15.20 1.83 0.63
N VAL A 279 15.66 0.97 1.54
CA VAL A 279 14.80 0.18 2.44
C VAL A 279 14.07 1.10 3.43
N ASP A 280 14.72 2.14 3.93
CA ASP A 280 14.13 3.11 4.84
C ASP A 280 13.10 4.02 4.12
N MET A 281 13.29 4.31 2.83
CA MET A 281 12.30 5.02 2.01
C MET A 281 10.99 4.23 1.87
N MET A 282 11.01 2.89 1.90
CA MET A 282 9.78 2.08 1.91
C MET A 282 8.90 2.40 3.13
N TRP A 283 9.53 2.67 4.29
CA TRP A 283 8.81 3.11 5.49
C TRP A 283 8.20 4.49 5.30
N TYR A 284 8.92 5.42 4.67
CA TYR A 284 8.34 6.72 4.33
C TYR A 284 7.17 6.59 3.37
N LEU A 285 7.26 5.70 2.38
CA LEU A 285 6.17 5.47 1.44
C LEU A 285 4.92 4.89 2.11
N TRP A 286 5.09 4.10 3.17
CA TRP A 286 3.99 3.57 3.97
C TRP A 286 3.21 4.64 4.75
N CYS A 287 3.89 5.59 5.40
CA CYS A 287 3.23 6.49 6.36
C CYS A 287 3.56 7.99 6.23
N GLY A 288 4.39 8.37 5.27
CA GLY A 288 4.88 9.74 5.08
C GLY A 288 3.82 10.67 4.45
N PRO A 289 3.71 11.94 4.89
CA PRO A 289 2.66 12.85 4.46
C PRO A 289 2.69 13.22 2.97
N LYS A 290 3.88 13.20 2.35
CA LYS A 290 4.05 13.44 0.92
C LYS A 290 4.16 12.13 0.11
N SER A 291 3.98 10.97 0.74
CA SER A 291 4.01 9.71 0.02
C SER A 291 2.86 9.64 -1.00
N PRO A 292 3.15 9.30 -2.28
CA PRO A 292 2.12 9.01 -3.26
C PRO A 292 1.25 7.80 -2.89
N LEU A 293 1.71 6.92 -1.98
CA LEU A 293 0.99 5.72 -1.56
C LEU A 293 0.13 5.93 -0.31
N PHE A 294 0.45 6.91 0.55
CA PHE A 294 -0.27 7.12 1.81
C PHE A 294 -1.42 8.13 1.72
N GLY A 295 -1.22 9.26 1.05
CA GLY A 295 -2.30 10.21 0.72
C GLY A 295 -2.93 11.00 1.87
N LYS A 296 -2.37 10.94 3.09
CA LYS A 296 -2.91 11.62 4.28
C LYS A 296 -1.82 12.38 5.04
N ASP A 297 -2.22 13.26 5.95
CA ASP A 297 -1.33 14.14 6.72
C ASP A 297 -0.45 13.41 7.75
N ALA A 298 -0.96 12.35 8.38
CA ALA A 298 -0.22 11.56 9.35
C ALA A 298 -0.92 10.22 9.61
N MET A 299 -0.12 9.17 9.81
CA MET A 299 -0.60 7.88 10.33
C MET A 299 -0.97 8.01 11.81
N LYS A 300 -2.25 7.85 12.17
CA LYS A 300 -2.78 8.08 13.53
C LYS A 300 -2.87 6.82 14.39
N THR A 301 -2.01 5.83 14.13
CA THR A 301 -2.01 4.53 14.83
C THR A 301 -1.85 4.68 16.35
N PHE A 302 -0.97 5.56 16.83
CA PHE A 302 -0.80 5.80 18.27
C PHE A 302 -2.09 6.36 18.90
N GLU A 303 -2.64 7.41 18.29
CA GLU A 303 -3.85 8.07 18.79
C GLU A 303 -5.04 7.12 18.82
N ASN A 304 -5.16 6.21 17.84
CA ASN A 304 -6.20 5.18 17.81
C ASN A 304 -6.16 4.24 19.02
N TYR A 305 -4.97 3.90 19.54
CA TYR A 305 -4.83 3.05 20.72
C TYR A 305 -5.00 3.84 22.02
N PHE A 306 -4.32 4.99 22.12
CA PHE A 306 -4.04 5.61 23.40
C PHE A 306 -4.85 6.87 23.71
N VAL A 307 -5.49 7.52 22.73
CA VAL A 307 -6.21 8.78 22.93
C VAL A 307 -7.70 8.56 22.76
N GLU A 308 -8.56 9.06 23.66
CA GLU A 308 -10.02 8.89 23.55
C GLU A 308 -10.67 9.82 22.50
N ASP A 309 -10.18 11.06 22.39
CA ASP A 309 -10.74 12.08 21.51
C ASP A 309 -10.65 11.68 20.04
N GLU A 310 -11.81 11.48 19.41
CA GLU A 310 -11.89 11.09 17.99
C GLU A 310 -11.21 12.09 17.07
N LYS A 311 -11.20 13.39 17.40
CA LYS A 311 -10.55 14.42 16.56
C LYS A 311 -9.05 14.21 16.46
N ALA A 312 -8.42 13.67 17.50
CA ALA A 312 -6.99 13.36 17.51
C ALA A 312 -6.66 12.13 16.64
N ARG A 313 -7.65 11.27 16.38
CA ARG A 313 -7.52 10.03 15.60
C ARG A 313 -7.76 10.21 14.09
N VAL A 314 -8.25 11.38 13.67
CA VAL A 314 -8.56 11.64 12.27
C VAL A 314 -7.27 11.85 11.48
N GLU A 315 -7.15 11.08 10.41
CA GLU A 315 -6.16 11.28 9.35
C GLU A 315 -6.81 12.16 8.28
N LEU A 316 -6.22 13.32 8.00
CA LEU A 316 -6.74 14.28 7.05
C LEU A 316 -6.22 13.92 5.65
N PRO A 317 -7.10 13.81 4.64
CA PRO A 317 -6.67 13.58 3.28
C PRO A 317 -5.89 14.78 2.75
N ASN A 318 -4.89 14.51 1.91
CA ASN A 318 -4.10 15.56 1.28
C ASN A 318 -4.91 16.33 0.20
N ALA A 319 -4.28 17.34 -0.41
CA ALA A 319 -4.93 18.21 -1.39
C ALA A 319 -5.45 17.44 -2.63
N TYR A 320 -4.76 16.36 -3.04
CA TYR A 320 -5.12 15.56 -4.21
C TYR A 320 -6.56 15.04 -4.15
N TYR A 321 -7.03 14.63 -2.97
CA TYR A 321 -8.38 14.07 -2.79
C TYR A 321 -9.49 15.02 -3.26
N LYS A 322 -9.29 16.33 -3.09
CA LYS A 322 -10.24 17.37 -3.56
C LYS A 322 -9.95 17.82 -4.99
N LEU A 323 -8.68 17.84 -5.39
CA LEU A 323 -8.28 18.30 -6.71
C LEU A 323 -8.65 17.31 -7.82
N CYS A 324 -8.59 16.01 -7.55
CA CYS A 324 -8.99 14.95 -8.50
C CYS A 324 -10.48 14.98 -8.89
N GLU A 325 -11.30 15.77 -8.21
CA GLU A 325 -12.69 16.01 -8.57
C GLU A 325 -12.86 17.06 -9.70
N LYS A 326 -11.80 17.82 -10.00
CA LYS A 326 -11.81 18.89 -10.99
C LYS A 326 -11.25 18.42 -12.34
N GLU A 327 -11.98 18.73 -13.41
CA GLU A 327 -11.60 18.37 -14.78
C GLU A 327 -10.25 18.97 -15.19
N GLU A 328 -10.03 20.25 -14.89
CA GLU A 328 -8.79 20.98 -15.21
C GLU A 328 -7.55 20.35 -14.55
N PHE A 329 -7.69 19.86 -13.32
CA PHE A 329 -6.60 19.18 -12.63
C PHE A 329 -6.32 17.80 -13.26
N CYS A 330 -7.36 17.05 -13.63
CA CYS A 330 -7.18 15.79 -14.35
C CYS A 330 -6.45 16.01 -15.70
N ASP A 331 -6.77 17.09 -16.42
CA ASP A 331 -6.06 17.46 -17.65
C ASP A 331 -4.60 17.82 -17.42
N LYS A 332 -4.28 18.48 -16.30
CA LYS A 332 -2.90 18.74 -15.88
C LYS A 332 -2.15 17.44 -15.63
N VAL A 333 -2.79 16.47 -14.96
CA VAL A 333 -2.21 15.14 -14.73
C VAL A 333 -2.00 14.39 -16.04
N PHE A 334 -2.97 14.36 -16.96
CA PHE A 334 -2.77 13.70 -18.25
C PHE A 334 -1.61 14.29 -19.04
N LYS A 335 -1.45 15.62 -19.05
CA LYS A 335 -0.29 16.28 -19.68
C LYS A 335 1.04 15.87 -19.03
N GLU A 336 1.10 15.82 -17.70
CA GLU A 336 2.29 15.37 -16.95
C GLU A 336 2.72 13.95 -17.33
N PHE A 337 1.73 13.07 -17.55
CA PHE A 337 1.94 11.68 -17.97
C PHE A 337 1.96 11.47 -19.49
N ARG A 338 1.97 12.56 -20.27
CA ARG A 338 2.03 12.57 -21.75
C ARG A 338 0.86 11.82 -22.41
N MET A 339 -0.33 11.95 -21.84
CA MET A 339 -1.56 11.32 -22.28
C MET A 339 -2.53 12.33 -22.92
N ASP A 340 -3.49 11.81 -23.69
CA ASP A 340 -4.54 12.63 -24.33
C ASP A 340 -5.57 13.11 -23.30
N THR A 341 -5.85 14.41 -23.24
CA THR A 341 -6.74 14.98 -22.21
C THR A 341 -8.23 14.75 -22.46
N LYS A 342 -8.62 14.23 -23.64
CA LYS A 342 -10.01 14.03 -24.03
C LYS A 342 -10.46 12.58 -23.90
N GLN A 343 -9.54 11.64 -24.11
CA GLN A 343 -9.82 10.21 -24.14
C GLN A 343 -9.22 9.44 -22.97
N SER A 344 -8.51 10.13 -22.08
CA SER A 344 -7.87 9.46 -20.95
C SER A 344 -8.70 9.48 -19.68
N HIS A 345 -8.47 8.46 -18.86
CA HIS A 345 -9.09 8.31 -17.55
C HIS A 345 -8.02 8.01 -16.50
N ILE A 346 -8.16 8.59 -15.32
CA ILE A 346 -7.38 8.20 -14.14
C ILE A 346 -8.16 7.14 -13.39
N ILE A 347 -7.52 6.01 -13.09
CA ILE A 347 -8.09 4.91 -12.31
C ILE A 347 -7.29 4.77 -11.03
N ASN A 348 -7.98 4.89 -9.90
CA ASN A 348 -7.36 5.02 -8.59
C ASN A 348 -8.05 4.16 -7.52
N GLY A 349 -7.25 3.65 -6.58
CA GLY A 349 -7.68 2.94 -5.37
C GLY A 349 -7.64 3.86 -4.15
N HIS A 350 -7.45 3.28 -2.95
CA HIS A 350 -7.18 3.96 -1.66
C HIS A 350 -8.21 4.95 -1.07
N MET A 351 -9.06 5.53 -1.91
CA MET A 351 -10.05 6.53 -1.55
C MET A 351 -11.41 5.85 -1.36
N PRO A 352 -11.82 5.51 -0.12
CA PRO A 352 -13.06 4.79 0.09
C PRO A 352 -14.25 5.66 -0.33
N VAL A 353 -15.05 5.17 -1.29
CA VAL A 353 -16.26 5.85 -1.76
C VAL A 353 -17.40 5.59 -0.79
N LYS A 354 -17.86 6.64 -0.11
CA LYS A 354 -18.99 6.55 0.83
C LYS A 354 -20.31 6.76 0.11
N LEU A 355 -20.83 5.70 -0.51
CA LEU A 355 -22.13 5.75 -1.20
C LEU A 355 -23.27 6.20 -0.28
N LYS A 356 -23.23 5.83 1.01
CA LYS A 356 -24.21 6.25 2.02
C LYS A 356 -24.24 7.77 2.21
N ASP A 357 -23.12 8.44 1.97
CA ASP A 357 -22.97 9.89 2.11
C ASP A 357 -23.17 10.61 0.76
N GLY A 358 -23.55 9.88 -0.30
CA GLY A 358 -23.82 10.42 -1.64
C GLY A 358 -22.59 10.59 -2.53
N GLU A 359 -21.42 10.10 -2.11
CA GLU A 359 -20.21 10.14 -2.93
C GLU A 359 -20.34 9.25 -4.18
N LYS A 360 -19.66 9.64 -5.26
CA LYS A 360 -19.68 8.91 -6.53
C LYS A 360 -18.29 8.38 -6.88
N PRO A 361 -18.18 7.16 -7.42
CA PRO A 361 -16.91 6.60 -7.87
C PRO A 361 -16.39 7.30 -9.14
N ILE A 362 -17.28 7.92 -9.92
CA ILE A 362 -16.93 8.68 -11.13
C ILE A 362 -16.90 10.17 -10.78
N ARG A 363 -15.76 10.81 -11.03
CA ARG A 363 -15.46 12.21 -10.70
C ARG A 363 -14.97 12.95 -11.94
N ALA A 364 -14.79 14.27 -11.82
CA ALA A 364 -14.21 15.12 -12.86
C ALA A 364 -14.82 14.92 -14.26
N ASN A 365 -16.16 14.87 -14.32
CA ASN A 365 -16.91 14.69 -15.57
C ASN A 365 -16.51 13.43 -16.38
N GLY A 366 -16.19 12.32 -15.67
CA GLY A 366 -15.82 11.06 -16.31
C GLY A 366 -14.32 10.85 -16.53
N LYS A 367 -13.46 11.79 -16.10
CA LYS A 367 -11.99 11.66 -16.22
C LYS A 367 -11.34 10.90 -15.07
N MET A 368 -12.04 10.69 -13.96
CA MET A 368 -11.48 10.06 -12.76
C MET A 368 -12.43 8.96 -12.25
N PHE A 369 -11.87 7.77 -12.01
CA PHE A 369 -12.55 6.61 -11.47
C PHE A 369 -11.86 6.15 -10.20
N VAL A 370 -12.60 6.23 -9.10
CA VAL A 370 -12.19 5.67 -7.82
C VAL A 370 -12.84 4.31 -7.66
N ILE A 371 -12.03 3.26 -7.69
CA ILE A 371 -12.49 1.86 -7.64
C ILE A 371 -12.15 1.17 -6.33
N ASP A 372 -11.80 1.93 -5.28
CA ASP A 372 -11.51 1.33 -3.98
C ASP A 372 -12.71 0.55 -3.46
N GLY A 373 -12.48 -0.74 -3.28
CA GLY A 373 -13.53 -1.72 -3.25
C GLY A 373 -14.15 -1.95 -1.88
N GLY A 374 -13.56 -1.50 -0.77
CA GLY A 374 -14.04 -1.99 0.53
C GLY A 374 -14.11 -3.53 0.61
N LEU A 375 -13.28 -4.22 -0.20
CA LEU A 375 -13.13 -5.68 -0.18
C LEU A 375 -12.74 -6.15 1.23
N SER A 376 -11.98 -5.31 1.94
CA SER A 376 -11.73 -5.45 3.37
C SER A 376 -13.03 -5.29 4.17
N LYS A 377 -13.42 -6.35 4.89
CA LYS A 377 -14.61 -6.38 5.76
C LYS A 377 -14.65 -5.24 6.78
N ALA A 378 -13.48 -4.77 7.21
CA ALA A 378 -13.37 -3.63 8.13
C ALA A 378 -14.00 -2.35 7.57
N TYR A 379 -13.96 -2.17 6.24
CA TYR A 379 -14.43 -0.97 5.55
C TYR A 379 -15.84 -1.09 4.97
N GLN A 380 -16.38 -2.31 4.79
CA GLN A 380 -17.74 -2.54 4.27
C GLN A 380 -18.83 -1.79 5.05
N LYS A 381 -18.66 -1.62 6.38
CA LYS A 381 -19.62 -0.83 7.19
C LYS A 381 -19.67 0.64 6.76
N LYS A 382 -18.53 1.19 6.35
CA LYS A 382 -18.37 2.59 5.92
C LYS A 382 -18.77 2.79 4.45
N THR A 383 -18.33 1.91 3.55
CA THR A 383 -18.57 2.04 2.09
C THR A 383 -19.97 1.57 1.69
N GLY A 384 -20.49 0.52 2.33
CA GLY A 384 -21.79 -0.07 2.03
C GLY A 384 -21.79 -1.13 0.92
N ILE A 385 -20.64 -1.38 0.29
CA ILE A 385 -20.43 -2.33 -0.82
C ILE A 385 -19.14 -3.13 -0.60
N ALA A 386 -18.95 -4.21 -1.37
CA ALA A 386 -17.72 -5.01 -1.41
C ALA A 386 -16.84 -4.74 -2.63
N GLY A 387 -17.23 -3.78 -3.47
CA GLY A 387 -16.28 -3.02 -4.26
C GLY A 387 -16.65 -2.77 -5.69
N TYR A 388 -15.68 -2.27 -6.44
CA TYR A 388 -15.86 -1.94 -7.84
C TYR A 388 -14.93 -2.76 -8.72
N THR A 389 -15.44 -3.15 -9.89
CA THR A 389 -14.62 -3.61 -11.00
C THR A 389 -14.90 -2.73 -12.19
N LEU A 390 -13.86 -2.13 -12.76
CA LEU A 390 -13.94 -1.39 -14.00
C LEU A 390 -13.68 -2.35 -15.16
N ILE A 391 -14.62 -2.42 -16.11
CA ILE A 391 -14.56 -3.30 -17.27
C ILE A 391 -14.40 -2.42 -18.51
N PHE A 392 -13.24 -2.51 -19.14
CA PHE A 392 -12.94 -1.83 -20.40
C PHE A 392 -13.04 -2.82 -21.57
N THR A 393 -13.74 -2.41 -22.62
CA THR A 393 -13.93 -3.21 -23.85
C THR A 393 -13.73 -2.32 -25.08
N SER A 394 -13.60 -2.93 -26.26
CA SER A 394 -13.50 -2.18 -27.52
C SER A 394 -14.66 -1.23 -27.85
N ARG A 395 -15.76 -1.25 -27.07
CA ARG A 395 -16.94 -0.40 -27.27
C ARG A 395 -17.41 0.37 -26.03
N ARG A 396 -17.03 -0.06 -24.82
CA ARG A 396 -17.65 0.42 -23.59
C ARG A 396 -16.67 0.39 -22.43
N LEU A 397 -16.83 1.37 -21.55
CA LEU A 397 -16.32 1.38 -20.19
C LEU A 397 -17.51 1.18 -19.23
N MET A 398 -17.43 0.17 -18.37
CA MET A 398 -18.50 -0.20 -17.46
C MET A 398 -17.97 -0.32 -16.03
N LEU A 399 -18.75 0.10 -15.05
CA LEU A 399 -18.43 -0.02 -13.64
C LEU A 399 -19.39 -1.04 -13.01
N ALA A 400 -18.84 -2.15 -12.54
CA ALA A 400 -19.58 -3.17 -11.80
C ALA A 400 -19.45 -2.91 -10.31
N GLU A 401 -20.58 -2.76 -9.62
CA GLU A 401 -20.68 -2.62 -8.16
C GLU A 401 -21.01 -3.97 -7.52
N HIS A 402 -20.17 -4.40 -6.58
CA HIS A 402 -20.27 -5.69 -5.90
C HIS A 402 -20.89 -5.53 -4.52
N SER A 403 -21.88 -6.37 -4.22
CA SER A 403 -22.42 -6.50 -2.86
C SER A 403 -21.51 -7.37 -2.00
N PRO A 404 -21.50 -7.19 -0.66
CA PRO A 404 -20.86 -8.12 0.27
C PRO A 404 -21.22 -9.57 -0.04
N PHE A 405 -20.18 -10.40 -0.13
CA PHE A 405 -20.33 -11.82 -0.40
C PHE A 405 -20.99 -12.51 0.80
N HIS A 406 -22.09 -13.20 0.55
CA HIS A 406 -22.77 -14.04 1.53
C HIS A 406 -22.94 -15.44 0.94
N LEU A 407 -22.41 -16.45 1.63
CA LEU A 407 -22.44 -17.86 1.20
C LEU A 407 -23.86 -18.37 0.85
N GLU A 408 -24.89 -17.80 1.47
CA GLU A 408 -26.28 -18.22 1.29
C GLU A 408 -27.08 -17.38 0.28
N LYS A 409 -26.55 -16.23 -0.17
CA LYS A 409 -27.27 -15.29 -1.05
C LYS A 409 -26.31 -14.64 -2.03
N GLU A 410 -26.11 -15.30 -3.16
CA GLU A 410 -25.41 -14.70 -4.29
C GLU A 410 -26.29 -13.58 -4.88
N LYS A 411 -25.80 -12.33 -4.82
CA LYS A 411 -26.38 -11.21 -5.55
C LYS A 411 -25.47 -10.88 -6.73
N ALA A 412 -26.04 -10.87 -7.93
CA ALA A 412 -25.32 -10.42 -9.11
C ALA A 412 -24.83 -8.98 -8.95
N ALA A 413 -23.62 -8.69 -9.43
CA ALA A 413 -23.07 -7.34 -9.44
C ALA A 413 -23.98 -6.38 -10.23
N HIS A 414 -24.16 -5.16 -9.73
CA HIS A 414 -24.91 -4.13 -10.45
C HIS A 414 -23.97 -3.43 -11.44
N VAL A 415 -24.20 -3.61 -12.74
CA VAL A 415 -23.32 -3.07 -13.79
C VAL A 415 -23.88 -1.77 -14.36
N HIS A 416 -23.12 -0.70 -14.26
CA HIS A 416 -23.42 0.59 -14.87
C HIS A 416 -22.57 0.78 -16.14
N ILE A 417 -23.20 1.12 -17.26
CA ILE A 417 -22.47 1.60 -18.44
C ILE A 417 -22.08 3.04 -18.17
N VAL A 418 -20.77 3.32 -18.14
CA VAL A 418 -20.25 4.66 -17.88
C VAL A 418 -20.01 5.39 -19.19
N GLU A 419 -19.36 4.73 -20.12
CA GLU A 419 -19.03 5.30 -21.42
C GLU A 419 -19.31 4.29 -22.54
N THR A 420 -19.76 4.79 -23.68
CA THR A 420 -19.81 4.04 -24.93
C THR A 420 -19.03 4.82 -25.98
N VAL A 421 -17.96 4.24 -26.50
CA VAL A 421 -17.17 4.88 -27.56
C VAL A 421 -17.95 4.85 -28.88
N GLU A 422 -17.98 5.98 -29.59
CA GLU A 422 -18.71 6.11 -30.86
C GLU A 422 -18.17 5.15 -31.94
N LYS A 423 -16.85 4.96 -31.96
CA LYS A 423 -16.15 4.05 -32.88
C LYS A 423 -15.45 2.96 -32.09
N ARG A 424 -15.59 1.72 -32.58
CA ARG A 424 -14.94 0.56 -31.98
C ARG A 424 -13.42 0.74 -32.00
N ILE A 425 -12.78 0.57 -30.85
CA ILE A 425 -11.32 0.54 -30.72
C ILE A 425 -10.81 -0.75 -31.38
N THR A 426 -9.86 -0.60 -32.29
CA THR A 426 -9.20 -1.72 -32.98
C THR A 426 -7.90 -2.10 -32.26
N VAL A 427 -7.41 -3.33 -32.47
CA VAL A 427 -6.14 -3.79 -31.85
C VAL A 427 -4.99 -2.84 -32.19
N GLY A 428 -4.88 -2.36 -33.43
CA GLY A 428 -3.81 -1.41 -33.81
C GLY A 428 -3.83 -0.07 -33.07
N GLN A 429 -4.93 0.27 -32.39
CA GLN A 429 -5.04 1.49 -31.57
C GLN A 429 -4.69 1.26 -30.10
N THR A 430 -4.60 -0.01 -29.65
CA THR A 430 -4.16 -0.35 -28.29
C THR A 430 -2.65 -0.22 -28.16
N ASP A 431 -2.14 -0.16 -26.93
CA ASP A 431 -0.70 -0.05 -26.71
C ASP A 431 0.05 -1.31 -27.19
N ILE A 432 -0.54 -2.50 -27.01
CA ILE A 432 -0.04 -3.75 -27.60
C ILE A 432 0.01 -3.66 -29.13
N GLY A 433 -1.04 -3.12 -29.77
CA GLY A 433 -1.07 -2.95 -31.21
C GLY A 433 0.02 -2.01 -31.73
N LYS A 434 0.29 -0.92 -31.01
CA LYS A 434 1.39 0.01 -31.34
C LYS A 434 2.75 -0.67 -31.20
N GLU A 435 2.97 -1.46 -30.15
CA GLU A 435 4.20 -2.22 -29.96
C GLU A 435 4.40 -3.27 -31.07
N LEU A 436 3.34 -4.02 -31.40
CA LEU A 436 3.37 -4.96 -32.51
C LEU A 436 3.68 -4.29 -33.84
N GLN A 437 3.16 -3.07 -34.07
CA GLN A 437 3.44 -2.30 -35.26
C GLN A 437 4.93 -1.91 -35.36
N VAL A 438 5.53 -1.45 -34.25
CA VAL A 438 6.98 -1.18 -34.20
C VAL A 438 7.79 -2.43 -34.56
N ARG A 439 7.48 -3.58 -33.94
CA ARG A 439 8.16 -4.85 -34.26
C ARG A 439 8.00 -5.26 -35.72
N ILE A 440 6.82 -5.05 -36.31
CA ILE A 440 6.58 -5.32 -37.73
C ILE A 440 7.47 -4.43 -38.60
N ASP A 441 7.61 -3.15 -38.25
CA ASP A 441 8.40 -2.20 -39.02
C ASP A 441 9.90 -2.47 -38.89
N ASP A 442 10.39 -2.83 -37.69
CA ASP A 442 11.76 -3.30 -37.46
C ASP A 442 12.08 -4.55 -38.30
N LEU A 443 11.15 -5.52 -38.36
CA LEU A 443 11.32 -6.73 -39.16
C LEU A 443 11.33 -6.45 -40.66
N LYS A 444 10.55 -5.48 -41.13
CA LYS A 444 10.57 -5.04 -42.53
C LYS A 444 11.90 -4.37 -42.88
N GLU A 445 12.42 -3.51 -41.99
CA GLU A 445 13.73 -2.88 -42.18
C GLU A 445 14.84 -3.93 -42.21
N LEU A 446 14.79 -4.91 -41.31
CA LEU A 446 15.73 -6.03 -41.30
C LEU A 446 15.66 -6.84 -42.61
N ALA A 447 14.46 -7.16 -43.08
CA ALA A 447 14.26 -7.91 -44.33
C ALA A 447 14.79 -7.12 -45.55
N ASP A 448 14.53 -5.81 -45.61
CA ASP A 448 15.04 -4.93 -46.66
C ASP A 448 16.59 -4.83 -46.62
N ALA A 449 17.18 -4.77 -45.43
CA ALA A 449 18.63 -4.78 -45.25
C ALA A 449 19.29 -6.07 -45.77
N TYR A 450 18.65 -7.24 -45.59
CA TYR A 450 19.10 -8.50 -46.20
C TYR A 450 18.93 -8.49 -47.72
N GLN A 451 17.77 -8.05 -48.23
CA GLN A 451 17.50 -8.03 -49.68
C GLN A 451 18.44 -7.09 -50.44
N LYS A 452 18.82 -5.96 -49.84
CA LYS A 452 19.77 -4.99 -50.42
C LYS A 452 21.24 -5.35 -50.16
N GLY A 453 21.51 -6.42 -49.40
CA GLY A 453 22.87 -6.87 -49.09
C GLY A 453 23.62 -5.99 -48.08
N HIS A 454 22.93 -5.11 -47.35
CA HIS A 454 23.51 -4.36 -46.22
C HIS A 454 23.85 -5.29 -45.06
N LEU A 455 23.09 -6.38 -44.90
CA LEU A 455 23.37 -7.48 -43.99
C LEU A 455 23.58 -8.77 -44.80
N LYS A 456 24.57 -9.57 -44.40
CA LYS A 456 24.84 -10.88 -45.01
C LYS A 456 24.18 -11.97 -44.19
N GLU A 457 23.49 -12.86 -44.87
CA GLU A 457 22.98 -14.09 -44.26
C GLU A 457 24.17 -14.93 -43.75
N ARG A 458 24.11 -15.33 -42.48
CA ARG A 458 25.06 -16.29 -41.93
C ARG A 458 24.52 -17.68 -42.23
N ILE A 459 25.06 -18.30 -43.26
CA ILE A 459 24.84 -19.73 -43.52
C ILE A 459 25.51 -20.49 -42.37
N GLN A 460 24.72 -21.22 -41.59
CA GLN A 460 25.20 -22.06 -40.48
C GLN A 460 25.44 -23.49 -40.95
#